data_AF-A0A9D0ZQR6-F1
#
_entry.id   AF-A0A9D0ZQR6-F1
#
_cell.length_a   1.000
_cell.length_b   1.000
_cell.length_c   1.000
_cell.angle_alpha   90.00
_cell.angle_beta   90.00
_cell.angle_gamma   90.00
#
_symmetry.space_group_name_H-M   'P 1'
#
loop_
_entity.id
_entity.type
_entity.pdbx_description
1 polymer ?
#
loop_
_entity_poly.entity_id
_entity_poly.type
_entity_poly.pdbx_seq_one_letter_code
_entity_poly.pdbx_strand_id
1 'polypeptide(L)' 'MSEASISPEDAAKILNKSVQFIRIGLQKERLPFGTAVLIDKQWSYHISSKLLAEYIGEDNLKKYFMKGGD' A
#
# COMPACT_ATOMS: atom_id res chain seq x y z
N MET A 1 -16.34 -2.87 -3.19
CA MET A 1 -14.97 -3.03 -3.72
C MET A 1 -14.42 -4.31 -3.13
N SER A 2 -14.07 -5.28 -3.96
CA SER A 2 -13.45 -6.54 -3.51
C SER A 2 -12.15 -6.26 -2.75
N GLU A 3 -11.80 -7.10 -1.77
CA GLU A 3 -10.61 -7.00 -0.91
C GLU A 3 -9.30 -7.24 -1.69
N ALA A 4 -9.02 -6.42 -2.71
CA ALA A 4 -7.77 -6.51 -3.45
C ALA A 4 -6.63 -5.99 -2.58
N SER A 5 -5.58 -6.81 -2.42
CA SER A 5 -4.31 -6.39 -1.85
C SER A 5 -3.58 -5.50 -2.85
N ILE A 6 -3.06 -4.37 -2.38
CA ILE A 6 -2.28 -3.42 -3.19
C ILE A 6 -0.79 -3.81 -3.16
N SER A 7 -0.07 -3.58 -4.25
CA SER A 7 1.38 -3.77 -4.29
C SER A 7 2.12 -2.64 -3.56
N PRO A 8 3.33 -2.86 -3.00
CA PRO A 8 4.15 -1.77 -2.47
C PRO A 8 4.41 -0.65 -3.48
N GLU A 9 4.49 -0.98 -4.77
CA GLU A 9 4.71 -0.06 -5.88
C GLU A 9 3.50 0.86 -6.10
N ASP A 10 2.29 0.31 -6.11
CA ASP A 10 1.05 1.09 -6.24
C ASP A 10 0.82 1.95 -5.00
N ALA A 11 1.05 1.40 -3.80
CA ALA A 11 0.95 2.17 -2.55
C ALA A 11 1.92 3.36 -2.54
N ALA A 12 3.13 3.18 -3.10
CA ALA A 12 4.12 4.26 -3.22
C ALA A 12 3.63 5.37 -4.16
N LYS A 13 3.06 5.01 -5.32
CA LYS A 13 2.45 5.96 -6.26
C LYS A 13 1.28 6.72 -5.61
N ILE A 14 0.39 6.01 -4.91
CA ILE A 14 -0.77 6.58 -4.21
C ILE A 14 -0.34 7.59 -3.13
N LEU A 15 0.70 7.27 -2.36
CA LEU A 15 1.19 8.13 -1.27
C LEU A 15 2.18 9.22 -1.71
N ASN A 16 2.57 9.23 -2.99
CA ASN A 16 3.67 10.06 -3.49
C ASN A 16 4.94 9.89 -2.63
N LYS A 17 5.31 8.63 -2.38
CA LYS A 17 6.49 8.22 -1.61
C LYS A 17 7.32 7.23 -2.41
N SER A 18 8.53 6.93 -1.94
CA SER A 18 9.35 5.87 -2.54
C SER A 18 8.83 4.49 -2.15
N VAL A 19 9.03 3.49 -3.01
CA VAL A 19 8.70 2.08 -2.69
C VAL A 19 9.43 1.62 -1.42
N GLN A 20 10.66 2.08 -1.22
CA GLN A 20 11.45 1.76 -0.02
C GLN A 20 10.84 2.32 1.27
N PHE A 21 10.21 3.51 1.23
CA PHE A 21 9.46 4.05 2.36
C PHE A 21 8.30 3.13 2.74
N ILE A 22 7.55 2.62 1.74
CA ILE A 22 6.45 1.67 1.98
C ILE A 22 6.98 0.37 2.58
N ARG A 23 8.02 -0.23 1.96
CA ARG A 23 8.59 -1.49 2.44
C ARG A 23 9.10 -1.37 3.87
N ILE A 24 9.92 -0.37 4.19
CA ILE A 24 10.47 -0.18 5.54
C ILE A 24 9.36 0.15 6.53
N GLY A 25 8.38 0.97 6.14
CA GLY A 25 7.27 1.34 7.00
C GLY A 25 6.40 0.13 7.39
N LEU A 26 6.12 -0.77 6.44
CA LEU A 26 5.39 -2.01 6.70
C LEU A 26 6.22 -3.00 7.53
N GLN A 27 7.50 -3.18 7.21
CA GLN A 27 8.42 -4.05 7.95
C GLN A 27 8.62 -3.62 9.41
N LYS A 28 8.54 -2.31 9.68
CA LYS A 28 8.68 -1.74 11.02
C LYS A 28 7.34 -1.45 11.71
N GLU A 29 6.23 -1.93 11.14
CA GLU A 29 4.87 -1.74 11.67
C GLU A 29 4.51 -0.25 11.92
N ARG A 30 5.02 0.65 11.07
CA ARG A 30 4.81 2.11 11.16
C ARG A 30 3.69 2.62 10.25
N LEU A 31 3.21 1.78 9.33
CA LEU A 31 2.15 2.13 8.39
C LEU A 31 0.89 1.30 8.71
N PRO A 32 -0.24 1.93 9.05
CA PRO A 32 -1.40 1.24 9.62
C PRO A 32 -2.32 0.56 8.58
N PHE A 33 -1.85 0.39 7.35
CA PHE A 33 -2.68 -0.07 6.22
C PHE A 33 -2.23 -1.39 5.59
N GLY A 34 -1.27 -2.07 6.21
CA GLY A 34 -0.77 -3.35 5.74
C GLY A 34 0.25 -3.95 6.68
N THR A 35 0.84 -5.05 6.24
CA THR A 35 1.90 -5.74 6.95
C THR A 35 2.96 -6.25 5.97
N ALA A 36 4.16 -6.50 6.50
CA ALA A 36 5.21 -7.24 5.82
C ALA A 36 5.71 -8.35 6.74
N VAL A 37 5.81 -9.56 6.21
CA VAL A 37 6.28 -10.74 6.94
C VAL A 37 7.48 -11.32 6.20
N LEU A 38 8.54 -11.66 6.94
CA LEU A 38 9.71 -12.33 6.39
C LEU A 38 9.44 -13.83 6.31
N ILE A 39 9.40 -14.39 5.09
CA ILE A 39 9.20 -15.81 4.79
C ILE A 39 10.43 -16.29 4.02
N ASP A 40 11.16 -17.28 4.55
CA ASP A 40 12.34 -17.88 3.91
C ASP A 40 13.33 -16.86 3.31
N LYS A 41 13.68 -15.83 4.10
CA LYS A 41 14.59 -14.72 3.74
C LYS A 41 14.04 -13.74 2.69
N GLN A 42 12.78 -13.86 2.29
CA GLN A 42 12.11 -12.92 1.41
C GLN A 42 10.97 -12.21 2.13
N TRP A 43 10.75 -10.95 1.80
CA TRP A 43 9.64 -10.19 2.37
C TRP A 43 8.38 -10.39 1.54
N SER A 44 7.32 -10.86 2.17
CA SER A 44 5.96 -10.89 1.62
C SER A 44 5.16 -9.73 2.18
N TYR A 45 4.39 -9.06 1.32
CA TYR A 45 3.63 -7.86 1.67
C TYR A 45 2.14 -8.10 1.48
N HIS A 46 1.35 -7.55 2.38
CA HIS A 46 -0.10 -7.49 2.24
C HIS A 46 -0.57 -6.07 2.60
N ILE A 47 -1.15 -5.37 1.63
CA ILE A 47 -1.63 -3.99 1.81
C ILE A 47 -3.13 -3.98 1.58
N SER A 48 -3.89 -3.64 2.62
CA SER A 48 -5.34 -3.54 2.52
C SER A 48 -5.72 -2.27 1.77
N SER A 49 -6.37 -2.43 0.62
CA SER A 49 -6.92 -1.29 -0.14
C SER A 49 -7.88 -0.44 0.69
N LYS A 50 -8.68 -1.08 1.55
CA LYS A 50 -9.61 -0.40 2.45
C LYS A 50 -8.88 0.47 3.47
N LEU A 51 -7.92 -0.10 4.21
CA LEU A 51 -7.17 0.66 5.22
C LEU A 51 -6.31 1.77 4.60
N LEU A 52 -5.77 1.54 3.40
CA LEU A 52 -5.02 2.57 2.69
C LEU A 52 -5.94 3.74 2.31
N ALA A 53 -7.16 3.47 1.86
CA ALA A 53 -8.16 4.49 1.56
C ALA A 53 -8.51 5.34 2.79
N GLU A 54 -8.73 4.68 3.93
CA GLU A 54 -9.01 5.33 5.21
C GLU A 54 -7.82 6.20 5.67
N TYR A 55 -6.59 5.74 5.48
CA TYR A 55 -5.37 6.45 5.87
C TYR A 55 -5.14 7.76 5.09
N ILE A 56 -5.50 7.80 3.80
CA ILE A 56 -5.22 8.96 2.92
C ILE A 56 -6.42 9.89 2.69
N GLY A 57 -7.59 9.48 3.16
CA GLY A 57 -8.89 10.06 2.78
C GLY A 57 -9.38 9.53 1.42
N GLU A 58 -10.63 9.08 1.36
CA GLU A 58 -11.21 8.36 0.21
C GLU A 58 -11.05 9.07 -1.16
N ASP A 59 -10.99 10.40 -1.17
CA ASP A 59 -10.87 11.21 -2.38
C ASP A 59 -9.54 11.05 -3.11
N ASN A 60 -8.47 10.66 -2.41
CA ASN A 60 -7.16 10.44 -3.02
C ASN A 60 -7.04 9.07 -3.67
N LEU A 61 -7.72 8.05 -3.14
CA LEU A 61 -7.67 6.70 -3.71
C LEU A 61 -8.47 6.59 -5.01
N LYS A 62 -9.66 7.20 -5.07
CA LYS A 62 -10.50 7.21 -6.28
C LYS A 62 -9.79 7.82 -7.48
N LYS A 63 -8.99 8.88 -7.28
CA LYS A 63 -8.20 9.52 -8.34
C LYS A 63 -7.19 8.58 -9.00
N TYR A 64 -6.58 7.67 -8.24
CA TYR A 64 -5.62 6.70 -8.79
C TYR A 64 -6.31 5.67 -9.69
N PHE A 65 -7.42 5.08 -9.22
CA PHE A 65 -8.15 4.09 -10.01
C PHE A 65 -8.90 4.69 -11.21
N MET A 66 -9.31 5.96 -11.14
CA MET A 66 -10.00 6.64 -12.24
C MET A 66 -9.05 7.15 -13.34
N LYS A 67 -7.75 7.28 -13.09
CA LYS A 67 -6.79 7.77 -14.09
C LYS A 67 -6.27 6.72 -15.08
N GLY A 68 -6.63 5.45 -14.89
CA GLY A 68 -6.06 4.34 -15.68
C GLY A 68 -4.61 4.11 -15.24
N GLY A 69 -4.35 2.98 -14.60
CA GLY A 69 -2.99 2.61 -14.21
C GLY A 69 -2.13 2.45 -15.45
N ASP A 70 -1.20 3.39 -15.65
CA ASP A 70 -0.11 3.30 -16.62
C ASP A 70 0.83 2.12 -16.31
#